data_AF-A0A9E0TXC7-F1
#
_entry.id   AF-A0A9E0TXC7-F1
#
_cell.length_a   1.000
_cell.length_b   1.000
_cell.length_c   1.000
_cell.angle_alpha   90.00
_cell.angle_beta   90.00
_cell.angle_gamma   90.00
#
_symmetry.space_group_name_H-M   'P 1'
#
loop_
_entity.id
_entity.type
_entity.pdbx_description
1 polymer ?
#
loop_
_entity_poly.entity_id
_entity_poly.type
_entity_poly.pdbx_seq_one_letter_code
_entity_poly.pdbx_strand_id
1 'polypeptide(L)'
;HLNSYHYNGNYQLLEESGHVSHTYAYDSLHNRTAHNNSRYQVNALHSVLHDGKQQYSYDARGNRTATGDTHYQYDGLDRLIEVSSPSQKTTYSYDAFDRRIEKKQYTLEASDWKLEHSERYIYTGQNEIGCVDAEGRIVQLRVLGEGLGAEIGAAVAIELENFLHVPIHDHRGNVVALLSPDGDVVESYRYDAYGNEEIFSPIDSGNPWRFSSKRVDPETGLVYFGRRYYDPTIGKWLTHDPLGLKAGPNLYAYVLNNPMMSFDLYGLFGMREAAAHFEAKQQRANMARYRPFVQSLNIPKLKNATIIFTNGICTSPEMALAHAEYLSDCLGGCDVTLVYNPTSGGPLPGEALRAGIRRADGNSTEVSDLLMEFAEAVINEKGPDHDVVIAAFSEGGINTSNGLAAADPKITNQVTCVGVCPGRIIDKNLCKDVTNIVNESPWRDLVPYTDRELWKSKKDPEYAKRYNLIFCSSHPDAHSFDHDFQSPSYKSELSDAINKIIEKRENQ
;
A
#
# COMPACT_ATOMS: atom_id res chain seq x y z
N HIS A 1 -20.64 8.55 26.69
CA HIS A 1 -21.63 8.87 25.64
C HIS A 1 -21.19 8.17 24.36
N LEU A 2 -22.06 7.41 23.72
CA LEU A 2 -21.77 6.79 22.43
C LEU A 2 -21.93 7.86 21.34
N ASN A 3 -20.99 7.94 20.40
CA ASN A 3 -21.17 8.74 19.19
C ASN A 3 -22.14 8.02 18.25
N SER A 4 -22.98 8.76 17.54
CA SER A 4 -23.89 8.24 16.52
C SER A 4 -23.77 9.03 15.22
N TYR A 5 -23.91 8.31 14.11
CA TYR A 5 -23.71 8.85 12.76
C TYR A 5 -24.88 8.45 11.88
N HIS A 6 -25.50 9.42 11.21
CA HIS A 6 -26.63 9.20 10.29
C HIS A 6 -26.22 9.52 8.86
N TYR A 7 -26.66 8.71 7.91
CA TYR A 7 -26.28 8.82 6.50
C TYR A 7 -27.51 8.90 5.59
N ASN A 8 -27.33 9.48 4.41
CA ASN A 8 -28.33 9.40 3.34
C ASN A 8 -28.19 8.12 2.50
N GLY A 9 -29.06 7.94 1.50
CA GLY A 9 -29.03 6.77 0.60
C GLY A 9 -27.78 6.64 -0.28
N ASN A 10 -26.96 7.70 -0.37
CA ASN A 10 -25.66 7.69 -1.05
C ASN A 10 -24.49 7.47 -0.07
N TYR A 11 -24.78 7.08 1.18
CA TYR A 11 -23.82 6.90 2.26
C TYR A 11 -23.03 8.17 2.63
N GLN A 12 -23.60 9.35 2.41
CA GLN A 12 -22.99 10.62 2.84
C GLN A 12 -23.44 10.95 4.26
N LEU A 13 -22.51 11.39 5.11
CA LEU A 13 -22.77 11.68 6.52
C LEU A 13 -23.68 12.91 6.68
N LEU A 14 -24.92 12.73 7.13
CA LEU A 14 -25.90 13.80 7.35
C LEU A 14 -25.82 14.39 8.76
N GLU A 15 -25.49 13.58 9.75
CA GLU A 15 -25.44 14.03 11.15
C GLU A 15 -24.43 13.20 11.91
N GLU A 16 -23.66 13.87 12.77
CA GLU A 16 -22.93 13.24 13.86
C GLU A 16 -23.40 13.83 15.20
N SER A 17 -23.53 12.98 16.21
CA SER A 17 -23.87 13.41 17.56
C SER A 17 -23.11 12.58 18.60
N GLY A 18 -22.83 13.17 19.76
CA GLY A 18 -22.02 12.55 20.81
C GLY A 18 -21.18 13.59 21.53
N HIS A 19 -19.85 13.51 21.44
CA HIS A 19 -18.95 14.56 21.93
C HIS A 19 -19.15 15.89 21.19
N VAL A 20 -19.29 15.82 19.86
CA VAL A 20 -19.69 16.94 19.01
C VAL A 20 -21.08 16.69 18.44
N SER A 21 -21.73 17.75 17.94
CA SER A 21 -23.02 17.65 17.26
C SER A 21 -23.00 18.51 16.00
N HIS A 22 -23.02 17.86 14.84
CA HIS A 22 -23.01 18.54 13.55
C HIS A 22 -24.05 17.95 12.60
N THR A 23 -24.63 18.82 11.76
CA THR A 23 -25.50 18.44 10.64
C THR A 23 -24.92 18.89 9.32
N TYR A 24 -25.15 18.10 8.26
CA TYR A 24 -24.61 18.34 6.94
C TYR A 24 -25.70 18.16 5.88
N ALA A 25 -25.62 18.96 4.81
CA ALA A 25 -26.46 18.81 3.64
C ALA A 25 -25.60 18.73 2.37
N TYR A 26 -26.06 17.94 1.40
CA TYR A 26 -25.37 17.74 0.13
C TYR A 26 -26.32 17.88 -1.06
N ASP A 27 -25.79 18.28 -2.21
CA ASP A 27 -26.47 18.11 -3.49
C ASP A 27 -26.18 16.75 -4.14
N SER A 28 -26.81 16.47 -5.27
CA SER A 28 -26.63 15.21 -6.02
C SER A 28 -25.23 15.03 -6.60
N LEU A 29 -24.40 16.08 -6.63
CA LEU A 29 -23.02 16.07 -7.09
C LEU A 29 -22.03 16.12 -5.92
N HIS A 30 -22.48 15.70 -4.73
CA HIS A 30 -21.64 15.55 -3.53
C HIS A 30 -21.02 16.87 -3.04
N ASN A 31 -21.53 18.02 -3.46
CA ASN A 31 -21.15 19.28 -2.85
C ASN A 31 -21.80 19.36 -1.47
N ARG A 32 -21.01 19.67 -0.43
CA ARG A 32 -21.55 20.08 0.86
C ARG A 32 -22.19 21.45 0.71
N THR A 33 -23.52 21.53 0.81
CA THR A 33 -24.33 22.74 0.64
C THR A 33 -24.66 23.40 1.97
N ALA A 34 -24.55 22.67 3.08
CA ALA A 34 -24.61 23.25 4.42
C ALA A 34 -23.78 22.44 5.43
N HIS A 35 -23.30 23.15 6.45
CA HIS A 35 -22.74 22.59 7.67
C HIS A 35 -23.34 23.38 8.85
N ASN A 36 -24.14 22.69 9.68
CA ASN A 36 -24.97 23.30 10.72
C ASN A 36 -25.84 24.42 10.13
N ASN A 37 -25.76 25.62 10.70
CA ASN A 37 -26.51 26.80 10.23
C ASN A 37 -25.82 27.53 9.07
N SER A 38 -24.61 27.13 8.68
CA SER A 38 -23.83 27.78 7.63
C SER A 38 -24.14 27.17 6.26
N ARG A 39 -24.56 28.01 5.30
CA ARG A 39 -24.85 27.60 3.92
C ARG A 39 -23.67 27.87 3.01
N TYR A 40 -23.36 26.90 2.18
CA TYR A 40 -22.22 26.93 1.27
C TYR A 40 -22.69 27.35 -0.12
N GLN A 41 -21.94 28.23 -0.76
CA GLN A 41 -22.09 28.59 -2.16
C GLN A 41 -21.00 27.89 -2.95
N VAL A 42 -21.38 27.17 -3.99
CA VAL A 42 -20.45 26.43 -4.86
C VAL A 42 -20.62 26.88 -6.30
N ASN A 43 -19.54 26.81 -7.09
CA ASN A 43 -19.60 27.08 -8.53
C ASN A 43 -19.90 25.80 -9.34
N ALA A 44 -19.97 25.93 -10.67
CA ALA A 44 -20.20 24.81 -11.58
C ALA A 44 -19.06 23.77 -11.61
N LEU A 45 -17.90 24.09 -11.05
CA LEU A 45 -16.74 23.20 -10.94
C LEU A 45 -16.61 22.59 -9.54
N HIS A 46 -17.64 22.69 -8.68
CA HIS A 46 -17.68 22.13 -7.33
C HIS A 46 -16.77 22.81 -6.29
N SER A 47 -16.13 23.92 -6.67
CA SER A 47 -15.34 24.76 -5.76
C SER A 47 -16.27 25.53 -4.82
N VAL A 48 -15.97 25.56 -3.51
CA VAL A 48 -16.70 26.37 -2.54
C VAL A 48 -16.27 27.82 -2.71
N LEU A 49 -17.19 28.74 -3.01
CA LEU A 49 -16.96 30.18 -3.13
C LEU A 49 -17.16 30.92 -1.81
N HIS A 50 -18.06 30.43 -0.96
CA HIS A 50 -18.35 30.97 0.37
C HIS A 50 -18.92 29.87 1.26
N ASP A 51 -18.47 29.76 2.51
CA ASP A 51 -18.91 28.73 3.46
C ASP A 51 -19.89 29.24 4.53
N GLY A 52 -20.29 30.51 4.44
CA GLY A 52 -21.10 31.20 5.44
C GLY A 52 -20.29 32.06 6.42
N LYS A 53 -18.95 31.95 6.38
CA LYS A 53 -18.01 32.70 7.23
C LYS A 53 -17.02 33.50 6.39
N GLN A 54 -16.44 32.88 5.36
CA GLN A 54 -15.37 33.47 4.55
C GLN A 54 -15.54 33.16 3.06
N GLN A 55 -14.89 33.99 2.23
CA GLN A 55 -14.84 33.83 0.77
C GLN A 55 -13.61 33.03 0.35
N TYR A 56 -13.76 32.33 -0.78
CA TYR A 56 -12.75 31.46 -1.36
C TYR A 56 -12.60 31.76 -2.85
N SER A 57 -11.37 31.73 -3.35
CA SER A 57 -11.04 31.92 -4.77
C SER A 57 -10.22 30.75 -5.30
N TYR A 58 -10.29 30.53 -6.62
CA TYR A 58 -9.60 29.41 -7.30
C TYR A 58 -9.03 29.88 -8.64
N ASP A 59 -7.94 29.23 -9.08
CA ASP A 59 -7.41 29.40 -10.42
C ASP A 59 -8.22 28.59 -11.47
N ALA A 60 -7.87 28.72 -12.74
CA ALA A 60 -8.53 28.01 -13.83
C ALA A 60 -8.32 26.48 -13.82
N ARG A 61 -7.35 25.98 -13.04
CA ARG A 61 -7.09 24.55 -12.84
C ARG A 61 -7.87 23.97 -11.66
N GLY A 62 -8.51 24.82 -10.85
CA GLY A 62 -9.25 24.42 -9.65
C GLY A 62 -8.38 24.37 -8.39
N ASN A 63 -7.24 25.05 -8.37
CA ASN A 63 -6.46 25.21 -7.15
C ASN A 63 -6.98 26.41 -6.37
N ARG A 64 -7.24 26.24 -5.08
CA ARG A 64 -7.72 27.32 -4.20
C ARG A 64 -6.64 28.40 -4.05
N THR A 65 -6.85 29.61 -4.56
CA THR A 65 -5.86 30.69 -4.52
C THR A 65 -6.04 31.66 -3.36
N ALA A 66 -7.21 31.70 -2.73
CA ALA A 66 -7.44 32.55 -1.56
C ALA A 66 -8.52 31.99 -0.63
N THR A 67 -8.43 32.36 0.64
CA THR A 67 -9.43 32.15 1.69
C THR A 67 -9.34 33.31 2.67
N GLY A 68 -10.30 34.23 2.64
CA GLY A 68 -10.15 35.52 3.33
C GLY A 68 -8.87 36.24 2.88
N ASP A 69 -8.03 36.66 3.84
CA ASP A 69 -6.73 37.32 3.60
C ASP A 69 -5.56 36.33 3.38
N THR A 70 -5.82 35.03 3.42
CA THR A 70 -4.81 33.99 3.17
C THR A 70 -4.79 33.66 1.69
N HIS A 71 -3.60 33.72 1.09
CA HIS A 71 -3.32 33.41 -0.31
C HIS A 71 -2.51 32.13 -0.45
N TYR A 72 -2.70 31.44 -1.56
CA TYR A 72 -2.07 30.14 -1.85
C TYR A 72 -1.46 30.17 -3.25
N GLN A 73 -0.25 29.64 -3.40
CA GLN A 73 0.42 29.50 -4.69
C GLN A 73 0.80 28.04 -4.97
N TYR A 74 0.78 27.69 -6.25
CA TYR A 74 0.98 26.32 -6.73
C TYR A 74 2.01 26.28 -7.85
N ASP A 75 2.72 25.15 -7.95
CA ASP A 75 3.61 24.89 -9.09
C ASP A 75 2.86 24.37 -10.33
N GLY A 76 3.63 23.98 -11.36
CA GLY A 76 3.10 23.43 -12.61
C GLY A 76 2.44 22.05 -12.46
N LEU A 77 2.63 21.37 -11.33
CA LEU A 77 2.05 20.07 -11.00
C LEU A 77 0.91 20.19 -9.97
N ASP A 78 0.39 21.40 -9.74
CA ASP A 78 -0.69 21.71 -8.79
C ASP A 78 -0.31 21.40 -7.33
N ARG A 79 0.98 21.42 -6.99
CA ARG A 79 1.47 21.25 -5.61
C ARG A 79 1.56 22.61 -4.92
N LEU A 80 1.07 22.69 -3.69
CA LEU A 80 1.06 23.92 -2.90
C LEU A 80 2.50 24.31 -2.53
N ILE A 81 3.01 25.42 -3.06
CA ILE A 81 4.39 25.89 -2.81
C ILE A 81 4.44 27.07 -1.85
N GLU A 82 3.34 27.78 -1.65
CA GLU A 82 3.28 28.91 -0.73
C GLU A 82 1.89 29.09 -0.12
N VAL A 83 1.83 29.43 1.17
CA VAL A 83 0.68 30.00 1.85
C VAL A 83 1.12 31.29 2.51
N SER A 84 0.41 32.39 2.28
CA SER A 84 0.77 33.70 2.84
C SER A 84 -0.44 34.46 3.36
N SER A 85 -0.27 35.10 4.51
CA SER A 85 -1.18 36.10 5.07
C SER A 85 -0.46 37.46 5.13
N PRO A 86 -1.12 38.55 5.57
CA PRO A 86 -0.46 39.87 5.64
C PRO A 86 0.82 39.93 6.49
N SER A 87 1.02 39.00 7.42
CA SER A 87 2.18 38.99 8.33
C SER A 87 2.99 37.69 8.33
N GLN A 88 2.47 36.61 7.74
CA GLN A 88 3.13 35.30 7.76
C GLN A 88 3.20 34.70 6.36
N LYS A 89 4.24 33.91 6.11
CA LYS A 89 4.40 33.16 4.87
C LYS A 89 5.03 31.81 5.15
N THR A 90 4.48 30.76 4.56
CA THR A 90 5.03 29.41 4.59
C THR A 90 5.28 28.96 3.18
N THR A 91 6.48 28.44 2.90
CA THR A 91 6.86 27.90 1.59
C THR A 91 7.20 26.42 1.69
N TYR A 92 6.90 25.66 0.63
CA TYR A 92 7.13 24.22 0.57
C TYR A 92 7.94 23.85 -0.69
N SER A 93 8.81 22.85 -0.54
CA SER A 93 9.53 22.23 -1.67
C SER A 93 9.26 20.73 -1.73
N TYR A 94 9.29 20.18 -2.94
CA TYR A 94 8.95 18.77 -3.20
C TYR A 94 10.04 18.08 -4.02
N ASP A 95 10.18 16.77 -3.83
CA ASP A 95 11.01 15.95 -4.69
C ASP A 95 10.25 15.43 -5.93
N ALA A 96 10.93 14.59 -6.72
CA ALA A 96 10.39 13.98 -7.94
C ALA A 96 9.34 12.88 -7.67
N PHE A 97 9.11 12.51 -6.42
CA PHE A 97 8.08 11.56 -6.00
C PHE A 97 6.86 12.26 -5.38
N ASP A 98 6.79 13.59 -5.46
CA ASP A 98 5.78 14.45 -4.87
C ASP A 98 5.75 14.44 -3.34
N ARG A 99 6.87 14.08 -2.70
CA ARG A 99 7.02 14.18 -1.25
C ARG A 99 7.50 15.57 -0.89
N ARG A 100 6.91 16.18 0.13
CA ARG A 100 7.35 17.47 0.66
C ARG A 100 8.69 17.29 1.38
N ILE A 101 9.75 17.85 0.83
CA ILE A 101 11.10 17.69 1.38
C ILE A 101 11.52 18.85 2.28
N GLU A 102 10.86 20.01 2.19
CA GLU A 102 11.19 21.19 3.00
C GLU A 102 9.95 22.04 3.27
N LYS A 103 9.88 22.61 4.47
CA LYS A 103 8.97 23.70 4.84
C LYS A 103 9.77 24.83 5.47
N LYS A 104 9.49 26.07 5.06
CA LYS A 104 10.07 27.29 5.64
C LYS A 104 8.98 28.26 6.02
N GLN A 105 9.08 28.83 7.21
CA GLN A 105 8.12 29.81 7.74
C GLN A 105 8.81 31.15 7.92
N TYR A 106 8.10 32.21 7.55
CA TYR A 106 8.59 33.58 7.56
C TYR A 106 7.58 34.50 8.24
N THR A 107 8.10 35.51 8.92
CA THR A 107 7.33 36.65 9.44
C THR A 107 7.71 37.91 8.69
N LEU A 108 6.75 38.80 8.46
CA LEU A 108 7.00 40.09 7.83
C LEU A 108 7.55 41.08 8.87
N GLU A 109 8.79 41.54 8.68
CA GLU A 109 9.42 42.56 9.52
C GLU A 109 9.94 43.71 8.67
N ALA A 110 9.51 44.94 8.96
CA ALA A 110 9.97 46.15 8.24
C ALA A 110 9.90 46.04 6.69
N SER A 111 8.86 45.36 6.19
CA SER A 111 8.62 45.06 4.77
C SER A 111 9.49 43.96 4.14
N ASP A 112 10.33 43.28 4.93
CA ASP A 112 11.12 42.12 4.50
C ASP A 112 10.61 40.83 5.14
N TRP A 113 10.61 39.73 4.39
CA TRP A 113 10.31 38.40 4.94
C TRP A 113 11.52 37.84 5.68
N LYS A 114 11.41 37.64 6.99
CA LYS A 114 12.43 37.02 7.85
C LYS A 114 12.11 35.55 8.04
N LEU A 115 13.11 34.69 7.82
CA LEU A 115 12.98 33.25 8.04
C LEU A 115 13.01 32.98 9.54
N GLU A 116 11.94 32.39 10.06
CA GLU A 116 11.79 32.02 11.47
C GLU A 116 12.14 30.54 11.69
N HIS A 117 11.58 29.67 10.85
CA HIS A 117 11.73 28.23 10.97
C HIS A 117 12.00 27.59 9.62
N SER A 118 12.83 26.55 9.62
CA SER A 118 13.12 25.73 8.44
C SER A 118 13.27 24.29 8.88
N GLU A 119 12.50 23.41 8.24
CA GLU A 119 12.55 21.97 8.49
C GLU A 119 12.61 21.18 7.19
N ARG A 120 13.32 20.06 7.21
CA ARG A 120 13.45 19.12 6.10
C ARG A 120 12.96 17.75 6.51
N TYR A 121 12.11 17.14 5.68
CA TYR A 121 11.39 15.93 6.06
C TYR A 121 12.13 14.65 5.68
N ILE A 122 11.97 13.64 6.51
CA ILE A 122 12.55 12.31 6.36
C ILE A 122 11.42 11.33 6.01
N TYR A 123 11.66 10.43 5.07
CA TYR A 123 10.67 9.48 4.58
C TYR A 123 11.20 8.05 4.57
N THR A 124 10.30 7.09 4.82
CA THR A 124 10.46 5.69 4.40
C THR A 124 9.46 5.42 3.27
N GLY A 125 9.95 5.15 2.06
CA GLY A 125 9.08 5.09 0.88
C GLY A 125 8.30 6.41 0.67
N GLN A 126 6.97 6.36 0.73
CA GLN A 126 6.08 7.53 0.65
C GLN A 126 5.66 8.08 2.02
N ASN A 127 5.96 7.35 3.11
CA ASN A 127 5.50 7.69 4.45
C ASN A 127 6.49 8.62 5.13
N GLU A 128 5.98 9.73 5.66
CA GLU A 128 6.80 10.67 6.43
C GLU A 128 7.16 9.99 7.76
N ILE A 129 8.42 10.06 8.19
CA ILE A 129 8.83 9.50 9.49
C ILE A 129 9.43 10.54 10.42
N GLY A 130 9.58 11.79 9.99
CA GLY A 130 10.19 12.82 10.82
C GLY A 130 10.64 14.04 10.05
N CYS A 131 11.32 14.95 10.75
CA CYS A 131 12.03 16.06 10.14
C CYS A 131 13.30 16.42 10.92
N VAL A 132 14.20 17.10 10.22
CA VAL A 132 15.35 17.78 10.80
C VAL A 132 15.21 19.28 10.71
N ASP A 133 15.84 20.00 11.63
CA ASP A 133 15.95 21.46 11.59
C ASP A 133 16.97 21.97 10.55
N ALA A 134 17.23 23.27 10.56
CA ALA A 134 18.19 23.93 9.69
C ALA A 134 19.63 23.39 9.89
N GLU A 135 19.99 23.06 11.13
CA GLU A 135 21.29 22.49 11.50
C GLU A 135 21.41 20.98 11.18
N GLY A 136 20.30 20.33 10.82
CA GLY A 136 20.27 18.90 10.50
C GLY A 136 20.07 17.99 11.72
N ARG A 137 19.67 18.54 12.87
CA ARG A 137 19.29 17.76 14.06
C ARG A 137 17.88 17.23 13.87
N ILE A 138 17.64 15.97 14.24
CA ILE A 138 16.31 15.38 14.23
C ILE A 138 15.50 16.05 15.35
N VAL A 139 14.40 16.70 14.98
CA VAL A 139 13.49 17.38 15.94
C VAL A 139 12.16 16.64 16.07
N GLN A 140 11.80 15.84 15.06
CA GLN A 140 10.62 14.99 15.06
C GLN A 140 10.98 13.66 14.43
N LEU A 141 10.62 12.56 15.08
CA LEU A 141 10.78 11.21 14.53
C LEU A 141 9.60 10.33 14.98
N ARG A 142 9.15 9.42 14.13
CA ARG A 142 8.20 8.37 14.51
C ARG A 142 8.66 7.02 14.00
N VAL A 143 8.43 6.00 14.81
CA VAL A 143 8.64 4.61 14.44
C VAL A 143 7.29 4.05 13.99
N LEU A 144 7.26 3.49 12.77
CA LEU A 144 6.06 2.90 12.19
C LEU A 144 6.10 1.37 12.36
N GLY A 145 5.00 0.80 12.85
CA GLY A 145 4.67 -0.62 12.81
C GLY A 145 3.53 -0.88 11.83
N GLU A 146 2.63 -1.80 12.18
CA GLU A 146 1.44 -2.10 11.40
C GLU A 146 0.34 -1.06 11.61
N GLY A 147 -0.40 -0.74 10.55
CA GLY A 147 -1.53 0.19 10.59
C GLY A 147 -2.53 -0.09 9.47
N LEU A 148 -3.45 0.84 9.25
CA LEU A 148 -4.50 0.74 8.24
C LEU A 148 -4.02 1.02 6.80
N GLY A 149 -2.77 1.45 6.65
CA GLY A 149 -2.13 1.81 5.38
C GLY A 149 -1.58 3.24 5.40
N ALA A 150 -0.54 3.52 4.60
CA ALA A 150 0.05 4.85 4.42
C ALA A 150 0.27 5.64 5.73
N GLU A 151 0.83 5.00 6.76
CA GLU A 151 1.06 5.51 8.13
C GLU A 151 -0.17 5.68 9.07
N ILE A 152 -1.39 5.45 8.59
CA ILE A 152 -2.61 5.60 9.41
C ILE A 152 -2.64 4.55 10.53
N GLY A 153 -2.59 5.01 11.78
CA GLY A 153 -2.62 4.14 12.96
C GLY A 153 -1.35 3.32 13.18
N ALA A 154 -0.27 3.63 12.46
CA ALA A 154 0.93 2.79 12.43
C ALA A 154 2.02 3.23 13.43
N ALA A 155 1.96 4.44 13.99
CA ALA A 155 3.02 4.91 14.87
C ALA A 155 3.04 4.09 16.18
N VAL A 156 4.20 3.55 16.56
CA VAL A 156 4.38 2.83 17.83
C VAL A 156 5.19 3.64 18.85
N ALA A 157 5.93 4.63 18.36
CA ALA A 157 6.69 5.59 19.15
C ALA A 157 6.81 6.91 18.38
N ILE A 158 6.75 8.04 19.10
CA ILE A 158 6.94 9.39 18.57
C ILE A 158 7.98 10.09 19.45
N GLU A 159 9.03 10.63 18.85
CA GLU A 159 10.04 11.45 19.49
C GLU A 159 9.89 12.90 19.01
N LEU A 160 9.68 13.81 19.94
CA LEU A 160 9.51 15.25 19.70
C LEU A 160 10.52 16.01 20.55
N GLU A 161 11.43 16.76 19.94
CA GLU A 161 12.49 17.52 20.65
C GLU A 161 13.29 16.67 21.67
N ASN A 162 13.57 15.41 21.31
CA ASN A 162 14.23 14.38 22.13
C ASN A 162 13.39 13.81 23.30
N PHE A 163 12.09 14.08 23.34
CA PHE A 163 11.16 13.47 24.28
C PHE A 163 10.37 12.34 23.61
N LEU A 164 10.50 11.14 24.14
CA LEU A 164 9.76 9.96 23.68
C LEU A 164 8.32 9.99 24.20
N HIS A 165 7.40 9.72 23.29
CA HIS A 165 5.96 9.62 23.53
C HIS A 165 5.42 8.32 22.96
N VAL A 166 4.43 7.74 23.64
CA VAL A 166 3.66 6.59 23.16
C VAL A 166 2.35 7.09 22.58
N PRO A 167 2.13 7.01 21.26
CA PRO A 167 0.87 7.43 20.65
C PRO A 167 -0.24 6.43 20.89
N ILE A 168 -1.41 6.93 21.27
CA ILE A 168 -2.65 6.17 21.35
C ILE A 168 -3.52 6.53 20.16
N HIS A 169 -4.01 5.51 19.46
CA HIS A 169 -4.84 5.68 18.28
C HIS A 169 -6.28 5.26 18.56
N ASP A 170 -7.24 5.91 17.89
CA ASP A 170 -8.61 5.41 17.83
C ASP A 170 -8.76 4.30 16.78
N HIS A 171 -9.96 3.72 16.68
CA HIS A 171 -10.31 2.71 15.69
C HIS A 171 -10.15 3.16 14.22
N ARG A 172 -9.99 4.46 13.98
CA ARG A 172 -9.77 5.06 12.65
C ARG A 172 -8.29 5.38 12.41
N GLY A 173 -7.41 5.13 13.38
CA GLY A 173 -6.00 5.47 13.28
C GLY A 173 -5.71 6.97 13.41
N ASN A 174 -6.62 7.76 14.01
CA ASN A 174 -6.28 9.10 14.45
C ASN A 174 -5.47 9.02 15.75
N VAL A 175 -4.45 9.86 15.92
CA VAL A 175 -3.78 9.99 17.23
C VAL A 175 -4.72 10.72 18.19
N VAL A 176 -5.16 10.07 19.27
CA VAL A 176 -6.08 10.64 20.27
C VAL A 176 -5.40 10.99 21.59
N ALA A 177 -4.21 10.45 21.85
CA ALA A 177 -3.36 10.88 22.95
C ALA A 177 -1.88 10.61 22.69
N LEU A 178 -1.02 11.40 23.32
CA LEU A 178 0.38 11.08 23.53
C LEU A 178 0.60 10.82 25.02
N LEU A 179 1.19 9.68 25.34
CA LEU A 179 1.58 9.33 26.70
C LEU A 179 3.08 9.52 26.89
N SER A 180 3.50 9.87 28.10
CA SER A 180 4.89 9.74 28.53
C SER A 180 5.28 8.25 28.61
N PRO A 181 6.58 7.91 28.68
CA PRO A 181 7.02 6.53 28.91
C PRO A 181 6.50 5.93 30.23
N ASP A 182 6.17 6.79 31.20
CA ASP A 182 5.59 6.40 32.49
C ASP A 182 4.06 6.19 32.43
N GLY A 183 3.42 6.50 31.30
CA GLY A 183 1.98 6.32 31.05
C GLY A 183 1.11 7.53 31.36
N ASP A 184 1.71 8.68 31.70
CA ASP A 184 0.96 9.93 31.93
C ASP A 184 0.52 10.55 30.60
N VAL A 185 -0.70 11.11 30.56
CA VAL A 185 -1.20 11.82 29.37
C VAL A 185 -0.48 13.16 29.24
N VAL A 186 0.30 13.32 28.16
CA VAL A 186 0.99 14.57 27.82
C VAL A 186 0.06 15.48 27.02
N GLU A 187 -0.61 14.93 26.01
CA GLU A 187 -1.52 15.66 25.14
C GLU A 187 -2.65 14.73 24.68
N SER A 188 -3.86 15.27 24.47
CA SER A 188 -4.98 14.49 23.97
C SER A 188 -5.85 15.30 23.01
N TYR A 189 -6.48 14.58 22.07
CA TYR A 189 -7.24 15.15 20.96
C TYR A 189 -8.61 14.51 20.87
N ARG A 190 -9.60 15.29 20.41
CA ARG A 190 -10.85 14.77 19.88
C ARG A 190 -11.08 15.36 18.50
N TYR A 191 -11.66 14.56 17.61
CA TYR A 191 -11.94 14.97 16.25
C TYR A 191 -13.43 14.90 15.97
N ASP A 192 -13.93 15.84 15.19
CA ASP A 192 -15.19 15.66 14.47
C ASP A 192 -15.01 14.70 13.28
N ALA A 193 -16.10 14.30 12.63
CA ALA A 193 -16.02 13.34 11.53
C ALA A 193 -15.13 13.79 10.36
N TYR A 194 -14.95 15.10 10.15
CA TYR A 194 -14.14 15.66 9.08
C TYR A 194 -12.74 16.07 9.54
N GLY A 195 -12.35 15.76 10.78
CA GLY A 195 -11.01 16.00 11.31
C GLY A 195 -10.78 17.38 11.89
N ASN A 196 -11.83 18.17 12.17
CA ASN A 196 -11.65 19.33 13.04
C ASN A 196 -11.31 18.85 14.44
N GLU A 197 -10.22 19.36 14.99
CA GLU A 197 -9.66 18.88 16.25
C GLU A 197 -9.98 19.81 17.41
N GLU A 198 -10.10 19.22 18.59
CA GLU A 198 -10.11 19.88 19.89
C GLU A 198 -8.97 19.29 20.72
N ILE A 199 -8.02 20.15 21.12
CA ILE A 199 -6.82 19.75 21.87
C ILE A 199 -7.09 20.01 23.36
N PHE A 200 -6.95 18.96 24.19
CA PHE A 200 -7.21 18.99 25.64
C PHE A 200 -5.92 18.95 26.46
N SER A 201 -4.85 19.56 25.95
CA SER A 201 -3.54 19.57 26.62
C SER A 201 -3.31 20.83 27.45
N PRO A 202 -2.68 20.72 28.64
CA PRO A 202 -2.15 21.88 29.35
C PRO A 202 -0.86 22.43 28.71
N ILE A 203 -0.14 21.66 27.90
CA ILE A 203 1.15 22.01 27.30
C ILE A 203 1.20 21.51 25.85
N ASP A 204 1.50 22.39 24.89
CA ASP A 204 1.68 22.01 23.49
C ASP A 204 2.88 21.07 23.33
N SER A 205 2.62 19.83 22.92
CA SER A 205 3.66 18.83 22.71
C SER A 205 4.45 19.05 21.40
N GLY A 206 3.94 19.88 20.50
CA GLY A 206 4.49 20.07 19.15
C GLY A 206 4.21 18.89 18.21
N ASN A 207 3.28 17.99 18.55
CA ASN A 207 2.99 16.81 17.74
C ASN A 207 2.33 17.17 16.39
N PRO A 208 2.99 16.89 15.26
CA PRO A 208 2.41 17.15 13.96
C PRO A 208 1.44 16.07 13.50
N TRP A 209 1.56 14.82 13.98
CA TRP A 209 0.82 13.68 13.45
C TRP A 209 -0.47 13.46 14.24
N ARG A 210 -1.59 13.85 13.63
CA ARG A 210 -2.89 13.98 14.33
C ARG A 210 -4.02 13.28 13.56
N PHE A 211 -4.92 14.02 12.93
CA PHE A 211 -6.00 13.45 12.13
C PHE A 211 -5.48 12.54 11.01
N SER A 212 -6.05 11.33 10.89
CA SER A 212 -5.59 10.25 10.00
C SER A 212 -4.09 9.94 10.11
N SER A 213 -3.47 10.18 11.28
CA SER A 213 -2.01 10.11 11.49
C SER A 213 -1.19 10.95 10.50
N LYS A 214 -1.81 11.94 9.86
CA LYS A 214 -1.17 12.84 8.89
C LYS A 214 -0.65 14.09 9.59
N ARG A 215 0.32 14.74 8.96
CA ARG A 215 0.90 15.98 9.45
C ARG A 215 -0.10 17.12 9.33
N VAL A 216 -0.35 17.80 10.44
CA VAL A 216 -1.09 19.06 10.49
C VAL A 216 -0.07 20.20 10.56
N ASP A 217 -0.20 21.17 9.65
CA ASP A 217 0.57 22.42 9.68
C ASP A 217 -0.22 23.46 10.50
N PRO A 218 0.11 23.67 11.79
CA PRO A 218 -0.70 24.51 12.70
C PRO A 218 -0.84 25.95 12.23
N GLU A 219 0.16 26.47 11.51
CA GLU A 219 0.16 27.83 10.97
C GLU A 219 -0.87 28.05 9.84
N THR A 220 -1.35 26.96 9.22
CA THR A 220 -2.39 27.01 8.17
C THR A 220 -3.68 26.29 8.56
N GLY A 221 -3.63 25.40 9.56
CA GLY A 221 -4.71 24.48 9.88
C GLY A 221 -4.93 23.37 8.86
N LEU A 222 -4.04 23.25 7.86
CA LEU A 222 -4.16 22.24 6.80
C LEU A 222 -3.50 20.93 7.22
N VAL A 223 -4.05 19.83 6.69
CA VAL A 223 -3.51 18.49 6.87
C VAL A 223 -2.85 18.04 5.57
N TYR A 224 -1.57 17.69 5.62
CA TYR A 224 -0.80 17.21 4.48
C TYR A 224 -0.90 15.69 4.37
N PHE A 225 -1.59 15.22 3.32
CA PHE A 225 -1.78 13.78 3.05
C PHE A 225 -0.72 13.19 2.12
N GLY A 226 0.32 13.95 1.75
CA GLY A 226 1.33 13.53 0.77
C GLY A 226 1.12 14.16 -0.60
N ARG A 227 -0.03 13.93 -1.25
CA ARG A 227 -0.30 14.53 -2.59
C ARG A 227 -1.12 15.79 -2.57
N ARG A 228 -2.00 15.93 -1.57
CA ARG A 228 -2.88 17.08 -1.43
C ARG A 228 -2.91 17.57 0.01
N TYR A 229 -3.23 18.86 0.13
CA TYR A 229 -3.58 19.48 1.39
C TYR A 229 -5.09 19.41 1.57
N TYR A 230 -5.49 18.93 2.74
CA TYR A 230 -6.86 18.82 3.19
C TYR A 230 -7.18 19.94 4.16
N ASP A 231 -8.34 20.56 3.97
CA ASP A 231 -8.89 21.55 4.88
C ASP A 231 -10.03 20.92 5.70
N PRO A 232 -9.81 20.58 6.98
CA PRO A 232 -10.83 19.97 7.83
C PRO A 232 -12.01 20.93 8.11
N THR A 233 -11.78 22.24 8.08
CA THR A 233 -12.81 23.25 8.42
C THR A 233 -13.98 23.22 7.44
N ILE A 234 -13.68 23.00 6.15
CA ILE A 234 -14.67 22.83 5.10
C ILE A 234 -14.79 21.39 4.57
N GLY A 235 -14.04 20.45 5.15
CA GLY A 235 -14.06 19.04 4.80
C GLY A 235 -13.70 18.77 3.32
N LYS A 236 -12.76 19.53 2.76
CA LYS A 236 -12.43 19.50 1.33
C LYS A 236 -10.94 19.63 1.05
N TRP A 237 -10.53 19.06 -0.08
CA TRP A 237 -9.19 19.26 -0.63
C TRP A 237 -8.99 20.69 -1.15
N LEU A 238 -7.73 21.15 -1.17
CA LEU A 238 -7.37 22.45 -1.75
C LEU A 238 -7.33 22.42 -3.29
N THR A 239 -7.08 21.25 -3.86
CA THR A 239 -6.89 21.03 -5.29
C THR A 239 -7.75 19.85 -5.76
N HIS A 240 -8.02 19.82 -7.06
CA HIS A 240 -8.73 18.71 -7.69
C HIS A 240 -8.01 17.37 -7.47
N ASP A 241 -8.79 16.29 -7.41
CA ASP A 241 -8.26 14.93 -7.37
C ASP A 241 -7.43 14.62 -8.63
N PRO A 242 -6.15 14.21 -8.49
CA PRO A 242 -5.31 13.85 -9.62
C PRO A 242 -5.83 12.64 -10.41
N LEU A 243 -6.73 11.83 -9.85
CA LEU A 243 -7.42 10.76 -10.57
C LEU A 243 -8.60 11.27 -11.44
N GLY A 244 -8.94 12.55 -11.33
CA GLY A 244 -10.05 13.17 -12.04
C GLY A 244 -11.39 12.48 -11.71
N LEU A 245 -12.28 12.39 -12.69
CA LEU A 245 -13.64 11.86 -12.50
C LEU A 245 -13.69 10.37 -12.09
N LYS A 246 -12.56 9.65 -12.12
CA LYS A 246 -12.47 8.30 -11.55
C LYS A 246 -12.66 8.29 -10.03
N ALA A 247 -12.31 9.40 -9.37
CA ALA A 247 -12.54 9.63 -7.94
C ALA A 247 -14.01 10.01 -7.63
N GLY A 248 -14.86 10.09 -8.66
CA GLY A 248 -16.25 10.53 -8.53
C GLY A 248 -16.50 11.92 -9.12
N PRO A 249 -17.76 12.39 -9.07
CA PRO A 249 -18.17 13.63 -9.74
C PRO A 249 -17.63 14.90 -9.07
N ASN A 250 -17.22 14.83 -7.79
CA ASN A 250 -16.71 15.97 -7.04
C ASN A 250 -15.24 15.79 -6.70
N LEU A 251 -14.38 16.51 -7.42
CA LEU A 251 -12.93 16.39 -7.29
C LEU A 251 -12.38 16.97 -5.97
N TYR A 252 -13.19 17.68 -5.20
CA TYR A 252 -12.82 18.23 -3.89
C TYR A 252 -13.37 17.43 -2.71
N ALA A 253 -14.29 16.49 -2.94
CA ALA A 253 -14.94 15.76 -1.87
C ALA A 253 -13.94 14.87 -1.12
N TYR A 254 -13.88 15.02 0.20
CA TYR A 254 -13.12 14.12 1.03
C TYR A 254 -13.88 12.81 1.18
N VAL A 255 -13.30 11.72 0.66
CA VAL A 255 -13.82 10.35 0.73
C VAL A 255 -15.34 10.23 0.48
N LEU A 256 -15.81 10.93 -0.55
CA LEU A 256 -17.22 10.98 -0.97
C LEU A 256 -18.21 11.47 0.13
N ASN A 257 -17.74 12.28 1.07
CA ASN A 257 -18.48 12.74 2.25
C ASN A 257 -18.85 11.59 3.22
N ASN A 258 -18.04 10.54 3.24
CA ASN A 258 -18.18 9.40 4.13
C ASN A 258 -16.92 9.14 4.99
N PRO A 259 -16.53 10.10 5.84
CA PRO A 259 -15.25 10.07 6.53
C PRO A 259 -15.18 9.11 7.72
N MET A 260 -16.27 8.41 8.05
CA MET A 260 -16.30 7.38 9.09
C MET A 260 -16.23 5.95 8.54
N MET A 261 -16.46 5.76 7.23
CA MET A 261 -16.34 4.44 6.58
C MET A 261 -15.16 4.34 5.61
N SER A 262 -14.58 5.47 5.21
CA SER A 262 -13.53 5.52 4.16
C SER A 262 -12.31 6.32 4.60
N PHE A 263 -11.14 5.98 4.08
CA PHE A 263 -9.88 6.70 4.32
C PHE A 263 -9.27 7.14 3.00
N ASP A 264 -8.60 8.28 2.98
CA ASP A 264 -7.68 8.63 1.89
C ASP A 264 -6.24 8.42 2.38
N LEU A 265 -5.52 7.50 1.74
CA LEU A 265 -4.19 7.10 2.17
C LEU A 265 -3.12 8.15 1.83
N TYR A 266 -3.25 8.80 0.66
CA TYR A 266 -2.20 9.67 0.11
C TYR A 266 -2.74 11.00 -0.47
N GLY A 267 -4.03 11.27 -0.33
CA GLY A 267 -4.71 12.38 -0.99
C GLY A 267 -5.03 12.08 -2.46
N LEU A 268 -5.37 10.84 -2.82
CA LEU A 268 -5.55 10.38 -4.21
C LEU A 268 -6.84 9.57 -4.43
N PHE A 269 -7.87 9.80 -3.62
CA PHE A 269 -9.15 9.06 -3.55
C PHE A 269 -9.16 7.94 -2.51
N GLY A 270 -10.24 7.89 -1.74
CA GLY A 270 -10.48 6.91 -0.69
C GLY A 270 -11.43 5.79 -1.09
N MET A 271 -10.86 4.65 -1.44
CA MET A 271 -11.38 3.31 -1.14
C MET A 271 -10.27 2.28 -1.35
N ARG A 272 -10.34 1.19 -0.57
CA ARG A 272 -9.47 0.01 -0.51
C ARG A 272 -9.01 -0.54 -1.88
N GLU A 273 -9.80 -0.33 -2.94
CA GLU A 273 -9.54 -0.83 -4.30
C GLU A 273 -8.78 0.16 -5.21
N ALA A 274 -8.91 1.48 -4.98
CA ALA A 274 -8.17 2.49 -5.73
C ALA A 274 -6.76 2.71 -5.17
N ALA A 275 -6.60 2.56 -3.85
CA ALA A 275 -5.30 2.41 -3.20
C ALA A 275 -4.55 1.21 -3.79
N ALA A 276 -5.18 0.04 -3.89
CA ALA A 276 -4.59 -1.12 -4.57
C ALA A 276 -4.21 -0.84 -6.04
N HIS A 277 -4.96 -0.01 -6.76
CA HIS A 277 -4.66 0.34 -8.16
C HIS A 277 -3.54 1.40 -8.30
N PHE A 278 -3.45 2.36 -7.39
CA PHE A 278 -2.38 3.38 -7.35
C PHE A 278 -1.10 2.83 -6.72
N GLU A 279 -1.20 2.07 -5.61
CA GLU A 279 -0.13 1.25 -5.06
C GLU A 279 0.34 0.24 -6.09
N ALA A 280 -0.54 -0.45 -6.84
CA ALA A 280 -0.09 -1.23 -7.97
C ALA A 280 0.65 -0.34 -8.98
N LYS A 281 0.11 0.80 -9.45
CA LYS A 281 0.81 1.65 -10.43
C LYS A 281 2.15 2.23 -9.92
N GLN A 282 2.28 2.51 -8.63
CA GLN A 282 3.47 3.08 -7.99
C GLN A 282 4.47 2.02 -7.57
N GLN A 283 4.02 0.88 -7.02
CA GLN A 283 4.79 -0.35 -6.93
C GLN A 283 5.35 -0.67 -8.30
N ARG A 284 4.55 -0.58 -9.37
CA ARG A 284 5.01 -0.88 -10.73
C ARG A 284 6.12 0.05 -11.21
N ALA A 285 6.08 1.32 -10.84
CA ALA A 285 7.13 2.30 -11.12
C ALA A 285 8.38 2.14 -10.23
N ASN A 286 8.22 1.70 -8.97
CA ASN A 286 9.31 1.40 -8.05
C ASN A 286 10.00 0.06 -8.38
N MET A 287 9.22 -0.94 -8.80
CA MET A 287 9.67 -2.26 -9.25
C MET A 287 10.55 -2.20 -10.50
N ALA A 288 10.34 -1.22 -11.39
CA ALA A 288 11.23 -0.99 -12.53
C ALA A 288 12.69 -0.64 -12.13
N ARG A 289 12.97 -0.43 -10.84
CA ARG A 289 14.31 -0.14 -10.29
C ARG A 289 14.92 -1.30 -9.49
N TYR A 290 14.12 -2.30 -9.11
CA TYR A 290 14.62 -3.45 -8.35
C TYR A 290 15.23 -4.48 -9.30
N ARG A 291 16.36 -5.05 -8.87
CA ARG A 291 16.94 -6.24 -9.51
C ARG A 291 16.48 -7.50 -8.78
N PRO A 292 16.44 -8.65 -9.46
CA PRO A 292 16.24 -9.94 -8.79
C PRO A 292 17.24 -10.14 -7.65
N PHE A 293 16.81 -10.70 -6.52
CA PHE A 293 17.67 -11.01 -5.38
C PHE A 293 17.21 -12.28 -4.67
N VAL A 294 18.10 -12.83 -3.83
CA VAL A 294 17.86 -14.01 -3.00
C VAL A 294 17.90 -13.63 -1.53
N GLN A 295 16.91 -14.03 -0.75
CA GLN A 295 16.84 -13.78 0.70
C GLN A 295 16.25 -14.98 1.45
N SER A 296 16.98 -15.53 2.42
CA SER A 296 16.48 -16.57 3.33
C SER A 296 15.74 -15.96 4.51
N LEU A 297 14.69 -16.64 4.99
CA LEU A 297 13.80 -16.19 6.05
C LEU A 297 13.76 -17.21 7.17
N ASN A 298 14.00 -16.75 8.41
CA ASN A 298 13.87 -17.53 9.63
C ASN A 298 14.80 -18.76 9.75
N ILE A 299 15.09 -19.12 11.00
CA ILE A 299 15.90 -20.28 11.38
C ILE A 299 15.07 -21.00 12.44
N PRO A 300 14.64 -22.25 12.21
CA PRO A 300 15.54 -23.35 11.82
C PRO A 300 15.44 -23.84 10.37
N LYS A 301 16.58 -24.29 9.84
CA LYS A 301 16.69 -24.93 8.51
C LYS A 301 16.16 -26.37 8.56
N LEU A 302 15.45 -26.77 7.51
CA LEU A 302 15.11 -28.19 7.29
C LEU A 302 16.39 -28.99 7.06
N LYS A 303 16.44 -30.20 7.63
CA LYS A 303 17.64 -31.04 7.58
C LYS A 303 17.90 -31.62 6.19
N ASN A 304 16.82 -31.96 5.48
CA ASN A 304 16.87 -32.75 4.23
C ASN A 304 16.21 -32.02 3.04
N ALA A 305 15.80 -30.76 3.20
CA ALA A 305 15.15 -30.00 2.14
C ALA A 305 15.52 -28.51 2.17
N THR A 306 15.48 -27.86 1.02
CA THR A 306 15.52 -26.40 0.88
C THR A 306 14.29 -25.94 0.14
N ILE A 307 13.55 -25.02 0.76
CA ILE A 307 12.35 -24.43 0.18
C ILE A 307 12.73 -23.10 -0.46
N ILE A 308 12.47 -22.99 -1.76
CA ILE A 308 12.65 -21.78 -2.54
C ILE A 308 11.26 -21.25 -2.89
N PHE A 309 10.99 -19.99 -2.63
CA PHE A 309 9.76 -19.31 -3.03
C PHE A 309 10.05 -18.29 -4.12
N THR A 310 9.21 -18.23 -5.16
CA THR A 310 9.25 -17.16 -6.17
C THR A 310 7.86 -16.55 -6.40
N ASN A 311 7.80 -15.22 -6.31
CA ASN A 311 6.56 -14.46 -6.30
C ASN A 311 5.98 -14.18 -7.70
N GLY A 312 4.73 -13.71 -7.69
CA GLY A 312 4.00 -13.30 -8.88
C GLY A 312 4.37 -11.90 -9.38
N ILE A 313 3.71 -11.51 -10.48
CA ILE A 313 3.81 -10.15 -11.03
C ILE A 313 3.25 -9.12 -10.04
N CYS A 314 3.66 -7.87 -10.17
CA CYS A 314 3.14 -6.76 -9.39
C CYS A 314 3.29 -6.96 -7.86
N THR A 315 4.31 -7.71 -7.42
CA THR A 315 4.54 -7.97 -5.99
C THR A 315 5.76 -7.17 -5.53
N SER A 316 5.62 -6.33 -4.49
CA SER A 316 6.76 -5.59 -3.91
C SER A 316 7.69 -6.54 -3.12
N PRO A 317 8.94 -6.14 -2.80
CA PRO A 317 9.83 -6.95 -1.98
C PRO A 317 9.19 -7.33 -0.63
N GLU A 318 8.52 -6.38 0.02
CA GLU A 318 7.88 -6.58 1.32
C GLU A 318 6.73 -7.59 1.25
N MET A 319 5.89 -7.49 0.21
CA MET A 319 4.82 -8.48 -0.02
C MET A 319 5.38 -9.86 -0.38
N ALA A 320 6.46 -9.92 -1.16
CA ALA A 320 7.11 -11.18 -1.49
C ALA A 320 7.74 -11.84 -0.25
N LEU A 321 8.29 -11.06 0.66
CA LEU A 321 8.76 -11.53 1.96
C LEU A 321 7.59 -12.03 2.82
N ALA A 322 6.48 -11.28 2.90
CA ALA A 322 5.29 -11.73 3.63
C ALA A 322 4.68 -13.03 3.06
N HIS A 323 4.73 -13.24 1.74
CA HIS A 323 4.34 -14.51 1.12
C HIS A 323 5.28 -15.66 1.52
N ALA A 324 6.59 -15.41 1.57
CA ALA A 324 7.56 -16.40 1.98
C ALA A 324 7.51 -16.70 3.49
N GLU A 325 7.20 -15.71 4.33
CA GLU A 325 6.88 -15.89 5.76
C GLU A 325 5.62 -16.73 5.95
N TYR A 326 4.56 -16.43 5.19
CA TYR A 326 3.34 -17.24 5.17
C TYR A 326 3.62 -18.69 4.76
N LEU A 327 4.49 -18.89 3.77
CA LEU A 327 4.93 -20.23 3.38
C LEU A 327 5.67 -20.93 4.52
N SER A 328 6.60 -20.23 5.18
CA SER A 328 7.30 -20.72 6.37
C SER A 328 6.29 -21.16 7.45
N ASP A 329 5.27 -20.36 7.74
CA ASP A 329 4.23 -20.69 8.72
C ASP A 329 3.42 -21.92 8.33
N CYS A 330 3.08 -22.06 7.04
CA CYS A 330 2.40 -23.25 6.51
C CYS A 330 3.22 -24.54 6.66
N LEU A 331 4.52 -24.41 6.91
CA LEU A 331 5.49 -25.49 7.09
C LEU A 331 6.02 -25.59 8.53
N GLY A 332 5.35 -24.93 9.48
CA GLY A 332 5.73 -25.00 10.90
C GLY A 332 6.93 -24.11 11.27
N GLY A 333 7.18 -23.03 10.53
CA GLY A 333 8.18 -22.02 10.83
C GLY A 333 9.59 -22.30 10.30
N CYS A 334 9.73 -23.12 9.24
CA CYS A 334 11.02 -23.49 8.68
C CYS A 334 11.57 -22.48 7.66
N ASP A 335 12.89 -22.50 7.44
CA ASP A 335 13.57 -21.59 6.51
C ASP A 335 13.01 -21.66 5.07
N VAL A 336 12.60 -20.51 4.53
CA VAL A 336 12.16 -20.33 3.15
C VAL A 336 13.06 -19.29 2.50
N THR A 337 13.65 -19.65 1.36
CA THR A 337 14.45 -18.73 0.57
C THR A 337 13.63 -18.09 -0.55
N LEU A 338 13.41 -16.78 -0.46
CA LEU A 338 12.78 -15.99 -1.51
C LEU A 338 13.78 -15.73 -2.65
N VAL A 339 13.37 -16.04 -3.89
CA VAL A 339 13.95 -15.52 -5.13
C VAL A 339 12.97 -14.50 -5.70
N TYR A 340 13.30 -13.22 -5.51
CA TYR A 340 12.40 -12.12 -5.80
C TYR A 340 12.28 -11.83 -7.30
N ASN A 341 11.04 -11.82 -7.78
CA ASN A 341 10.64 -11.41 -9.13
C ASN A 341 10.14 -9.95 -9.12
N PRO A 342 10.89 -8.98 -9.68
CA PRO A 342 10.52 -7.57 -9.67
C PRO A 342 9.57 -7.15 -10.81
N THR A 343 8.90 -8.08 -11.51
CA THR A 343 8.08 -7.70 -12.68
C THR A 343 6.86 -6.86 -12.31
N SER A 344 6.67 -5.76 -13.06
CA SER A 344 5.67 -4.73 -12.78
C SER A 344 4.54 -4.55 -13.79
N GLY A 345 4.24 -5.51 -14.66
CA GLY A 345 3.05 -5.44 -15.52
C GLY A 345 2.84 -4.15 -16.34
N GLY A 346 3.91 -3.40 -16.67
CA GLY A 346 3.90 -2.29 -17.62
C GLY A 346 3.59 -2.77 -19.05
N PRO A 347 3.59 -1.91 -20.09
CA PRO A 347 3.50 -2.39 -21.47
C PRO A 347 4.68 -3.35 -21.66
N LEU A 348 4.36 -4.64 -21.69
CA LEU A 348 5.30 -5.72 -21.52
C LEU A 348 6.55 -5.44 -22.36
N PRO A 349 7.73 -5.19 -21.75
CA PRO A 349 8.97 -5.20 -22.51
C PRO A 349 8.96 -6.53 -23.26
N GLY A 350 9.24 -6.46 -24.56
CA GLY A 350 8.97 -7.54 -25.52
C GLY A 350 9.56 -8.90 -25.16
N GLU A 351 10.36 -9.03 -24.10
CA GLU A 351 10.94 -10.27 -23.58
C GLU A 351 9.95 -11.08 -22.72
N ALA A 352 9.21 -10.46 -21.78
CA ALA A 352 8.25 -11.19 -20.93
C ALA A 352 7.02 -11.70 -21.72
N LEU A 353 6.56 -10.95 -22.74
CA LEU A 353 5.49 -11.40 -23.65
C LEU A 353 5.99 -12.40 -24.71
N ARG A 354 7.28 -12.36 -25.10
CA ARG A 354 7.88 -13.36 -25.99
C ARG A 354 8.00 -14.73 -25.29
N ALA A 355 8.36 -14.75 -24.01
CA ALA A 355 8.49 -15.97 -23.22
C ALA A 355 7.16 -16.46 -22.59
N GLY A 356 6.21 -15.56 -22.30
CA GLY A 356 5.08 -15.87 -21.39
C GLY A 356 3.79 -16.42 -22.01
N ILE A 357 3.45 -16.12 -23.28
CA ILE A 357 2.12 -16.50 -23.81
C ILE A 357 2.17 -17.42 -25.03
N ARG A 358 3.31 -17.56 -25.74
CA ARG A 358 3.29 -18.30 -27.02
C ARG A 358 4.38 -19.32 -27.31
N ARG A 359 5.56 -19.32 -26.69
CA ARG A 359 6.58 -20.36 -26.96
C ARG A 359 7.50 -20.56 -25.76
N ALA A 360 7.63 -21.81 -25.30
CA ALA A 360 8.83 -22.26 -24.62
C ALA A 360 9.93 -22.33 -25.67
N ASP A 361 10.63 -21.23 -25.90
CA ASP A 361 11.77 -21.15 -26.82
C ASP A 361 13.12 -21.24 -26.10
N GLY A 362 13.12 -21.49 -24.78
CA GLY A 362 14.35 -21.63 -23.98
C GLY A 362 15.03 -20.30 -23.67
N ASN A 363 14.35 -19.16 -23.88
CA ASN A 363 14.85 -17.85 -23.48
C ASN A 363 14.58 -17.65 -21.98
N SER A 364 15.61 -17.87 -21.15
CA SER A 364 15.56 -17.59 -19.72
C SER A 364 15.50 -16.08 -19.44
N THR A 365 14.79 -15.71 -18.37
CA THR A 365 14.82 -14.36 -17.79
C THR A 365 15.88 -14.31 -16.69
N GLU A 366 16.34 -13.11 -16.30
CA GLU A 366 17.29 -12.95 -15.18
C GLU A 366 16.79 -13.62 -13.88
N VAL A 367 15.46 -13.64 -13.66
CA VAL A 367 14.83 -14.34 -12.54
C VAL A 367 14.86 -15.86 -12.73
N SER A 368 14.58 -16.36 -13.94
CA SER A 368 14.69 -17.79 -14.26
C SER A 368 16.12 -18.31 -14.06
N ASP A 369 17.12 -17.54 -14.50
CA ASP A 369 18.53 -17.87 -14.34
C ASP A 369 18.89 -17.89 -12.85
N LEU A 370 18.57 -16.83 -12.11
CA LEU A 370 18.86 -16.74 -10.67
C LEU A 370 18.20 -17.88 -9.87
N LEU A 371 16.97 -18.26 -10.23
CA LEU A 371 16.25 -19.36 -9.60
C LEU A 371 16.97 -20.70 -9.83
N MET A 372 17.43 -20.98 -11.05
CA MET A 372 18.14 -22.22 -11.38
C MET A 372 19.57 -22.23 -10.84
N GLU A 373 20.30 -21.11 -10.90
CA GLU A 373 21.63 -20.96 -10.31
C GLU A 373 21.61 -21.25 -8.81
N PHE A 374 20.60 -20.72 -8.09
CA PHE A 374 20.46 -20.99 -6.66
C PHE A 374 20.10 -22.46 -6.39
N ALA A 375 19.17 -23.05 -7.14
CA ALA A 375 18.82 -24.45 -7.02
C ALA A 375 20.02 -25.38 -7.27
N GLU A 376 20.80 -25.10 -8.32
CA GLU A 376 22.02 -25.82 -8.65
C GLU A 376 23.08 -25.68 -7.54
N ALA A 377 23.27 -24.47 -6.99
CA ALA A 377 24.19 -24.26 -5.88
C ALA A 377 23.81 -25.11 -4.65
N VAL A 378 22.52 -25.18 -4.30
CA VAL A 378 22.04 -26.03 -3.20
C VAL A 378 22.27 -27.50 -3.48
N ILE A 379 21.95 -27.98 -4.70
CA ILE A 379 22.16 -29.37 -5.11
C ILE A 379 23.64 -29.75 -5.03
N ASN A 380 24.53 -28.88 -5.52
CA ASN A 380 25.96 -29.11 -5.52
C ASN A 380 26.55 -29.10 -4.10
N GLU A 381 26.03 -28.27 -3.20
CA GLU A 381 26.46 -28.21 -1.80
C GLU A 381 25.95 -29.38 -0.96
N LYS A 382 24.66 -29.73 -1.10
CA LYS A 382 23.98 -30.68 -0.22
C LYS A 382 23.96 -32.12 -0.76
N GLY A 383 24.18 -32.28 -2.06
CA GLY A 383 24.18 -33.59 -2.72
C GLY A 383 22.79 -34.11 -3.07
N PRO A 384 22.71 -35.28 -3.72
CA PRO A 384 21.48 -35.79 -4.37
C PRO A 384 20.39 -36.27 -3.40
N ASP A 385 20.71 -36.34 -2.11
CA ASP A 385 19.78 -36.78 -1.07
C ASP A 385 18.97 -35.63 -0.45
N HIS A 386 19.31 -34.38 -0.79
CA HIS A 386 18.65 -33.18 -0.31
C HIS A 386 17.62 -32.69 -1.31
N ASP A 387 16.37 -32.52 -0.89
CA ASP A 387 15.30 -32.08 -1.76
C ASP A 387 15.33 -30.55 -1.98
N VAL A 388 15.30 -30.12 -3.24
CA VAL A 388 15.08 -28.71 -3.59
C VAL A 388 13.64 -28.55 -4.05
N VAL A 389 12.87 -27.76 -3.30
CA VAL A 389 11.45 -27.51 -3.58
C VAL A 389 11.27 -26.07 -4.01
N ILE A 390 10.71 -25.85 -5.20
CA ILE A 390 10.36 -24.51 -5.70
C ILE A 390 8.85 -24.32 -5.58
N ALA A 391 8.42 -23.46 -4.67
CA ALA A 391 7.07 -22.95 -4.56
C ALA A 391 6.92 -21.70 -5.43
N ALA A 392 6.07 -21.76 -6.44
CA ALA A 392 5.95 -20.75 -7.48
C ALA A 392 4.53 -20.19 -7.55
N PHE A 393 4.38 -18.87 -7.37
CA PHE A 393 3.09 -18.19 -7.43
C PHE A 393 2.93 -17.36 -8.71
N SER A 394 1.77 -17.45 -9.38
CA SER A 394 1.43 -16.59 -10.53
C SER A 394 2.56 -16.56 -11.59
N GLU A 395 3.10 -15.40 -11.96
CA GLU A 395 4.25 -15.29 -12.91
C GLU A 395 5.50 -16.06 -12.45
N GLY A 396 5.68 -16.31 -11.15
CA GLY A 396 6.70 -17.21 -10.64
C GLY A 396 6.65 -18.60 -11.28
N GLY A 397 5.46 -19.09 -11.65
CA GLY A 397 5.28 -20.34 -12.42
C GLY A 397 5.80 -20.27 -13.85
N ILE A 398 5.72 -19.09 -14.49
CA ILE A 398 6.30 -18.84 -15.81
C ILE A 398 7.84 -18.86 -15.71
N ASN A 399 8.40 -18.11 -14.75
CA ASN A 399 9.83 -18.05 -14.52
C ASN A 399 10.41 -19.43 -14.16
N THR A 400 9.71 -20.18 -13.32
CA THR A 400 10.07 -21.57 -12.97
C THR A 400 10.04 -22.47 -14.21
N SER A 401 8.96 -22.45 -14.99
CA SER A 401 8.85 -23.26 -16.20
C SER A 401 9.94 -22.96 -17.23
N ASN A 402 10.29 -21.68 -17.41
CA ASN A 402 11.33 -21.27 -18.36
C ASN A 402 12.72 -21.64 -17.87
N GLY A 403 13.01 -21.45 -16.57
CA GLY A 403 14.28 -21.87 -15.97
C GLY A 403 14.49 -23.38 -16.09
N LEU A 404 13.49 -24.18 -15.73
CA LEU A 404 13.55 -25.64 -15.86
C LEU A 404 13.74 -26.11 -17.31
N ALA A 405 13.13 -25.40 -18.28
CA ALA A 405 13.29 -25.75 -19.69
C ALA A 405 14.66 -25.38 -20.25
N ALA A 406 15.36 -24.41 -19.66
CA ALA A 406 16.69 -23.95 -20.07
C ALA A 406 17.85 -24.67 -19.34
N ALA A 407 17.60 -25.17 -18.13
CA ALA A 407 18.62 -25.78 -17.28
C ALA A 407 18.98 -27.24 -17.67
N ASP A 408 20.15 -27.71 -17.21
CA ASP A 408 20.60 -29.10 -17.42
C ASP A 408 19.63 -30.08 -16.73
N PRO A 409 19.09 -31.10 -17.43
CA PRO A 409 18.26 -32.14 -16.83
C PRO A 409 18.87 -32.82 -15.60
N LYS A 410 20.20 -32.84 -15.43
CA LYS A 410 20.85 -33.34 -14.21
C LYS A 410 20.48 -32.52 -12.97
N ILE A 411 20.25 -31.22 -13.13
CA ILE A 411 19.79 -30.32 -12.08
C ILE A 411 18.28 -30.43 -11.93
N THR A 412 17.52 -30.29 -13.04
CA THR A 412 16.06 -30.20 -12.95
C THR A 412 15.39 -31.50 -12.50
N ASN A 413 15.98 -32.67 -12.78
CA ASN A 413 15.51 -33.96 -12.25
C ASN A 413 15.71 -34.13 -10.73
N GLN A 414 16.31 -33.14 -10.05
CA GLN A 414 16.42 -33.09 -8.59
C GLN A 414 15.50 -32.04 -7.96
N VAL A 415 14.83 -31.22 -8.77
CA VAL A 415 13.95 -30.13 -8.32
C VAL A 415 12.51 -30.60 -8.30
N THR A 416 11.81 -30.41 -7.18
CA THR A 416 10.37 -30.61 -7.06
C THR A 416 9.66 -29.25 -7.09
N CYS A 417 8.53 -29.14 -7.80
CA CYS A 417 7.81 -27.88 -7.93
C CYS A 417 6.41 -27.91 -7.32
N VAL A 418 6.00 -26.80 -6.70
CA VAL A 418 4.62 -26.57 -6.28
C VAL A 418 4.17 -25.25 -6.88
N GLY A 419 3.34 -25.32 -7.92
CA GLY A 419 2.73 -24.15 -8.54
C GLY A 419 1.44 -23.78 -7.83
N VAL A 420 1.34 -22.57 -7.27
CA VAL A 420 0.10 -22.03 -6.68
C VAL A 420 -0.47 -20.98 -7.61
N CYS A 421 -1.66 -21.25 -8.15
CA CYS A 421 -2.30 -20.45 -9.19
C CYS A 421 -1.32 -19.92 -10.24
N PRO A 422 -0.48 -20.78 -10.84
CA PRO A 422 0.61 -20.29 -11.65
C PRO A 422 0.09 -19.71 -12.96
N GLY A 423 0.73 -18.64 -13.44
CA GLY A 423 0.43 -18.03 -14.74
C GLY A 423 0.76 -18.93 -15.93
N ARG A 424 1.52 -20.00 -15.67
CA ARG A 424 1.75 -21.13 -16.58
C ARG A 424 1.81 -22.41 -15.76
N ILE A 425 1.07 -23.42 -16.18
CA ILE A 425 1.06 -24.72 -15.51
C ILE A 425 2.44 -25.36 -15.69
N ILE A 426 3.08 -25.73 -14.58
CA ILE A 426 4.42 -26.32 -14.59
C ILE A 426 4.32 -27.78 -15.03
N ASP A 427 5.09 -28.13 -16.05
CA ASP A 427 5.08 -29.45 -16.67
C ASP A 427 5.99 -30.43 -15.90
N LYS A 428 5.44 -31.57 -15.49
CA LYS A 428 6.19 -32.61 -14.77
C LYS A 428 7.41 -33.10 -15.56
N ASN A 429 7.37 -33.06 -16.89
CA ASN A 429 8.50 -33.52 -17.70
C ASN A 429 9.74 -32.62 -17.59
N LEU A 430 9.62 -31.45 -16.98
CA LEU A 430 10.72 -30.50 -16.80
C LEU A 430 11.43 -30.64 -15.44
N CYS A 431 10.90 -31.44 -14.50
CA CYS A 431 11.37 -31.50 -13.13
C CYS A 431 11.19 -32.89 -12.50
N LYS A 432 11.68 -33.10 -11.27
CA LYS A 432 11.57 -34.38 -10.53
C LYS A 432 10.11 -34.76 -10.28
N ASP A 433 9.34 -33.82 -9.77
CA ASP A 433 7.91 -33.94 -9.54
C ASP A 433 7.28 -32.56 -9.47
N VAL A 434 5.96 -32.49 -9.65
CA VAL A 434 5.23 -31.22 -9.61
C VAL A 434 3.84 -31.41 -9.00
N THR A 435 3.34 -30.40 -8.32
CA THR A 435 1.92 -30.23 -7.97
C THR A 435 1.47 -28.84 -8.40
N ASN A 436 0.41 -28.73 -9.20
CA ASN A 436 -0.16 -27.44 -9.60
C ASN A 436 -1.52 -27.26 -8.92
N ILE A 437 -1.62 -26.32 -7.99
CA ILE A 437 -2.82 -25.97 -7.25
C ILE A 437 -3.49 -24.81 -7.97
N VAL A 438 -4.77 -24.96 -8.33
CA VAL A 438 -5.54 -23.97 -9.09
C VAL A 438 -6.95 -23.85 -8.55
N ASN A 439 -7.56 -22.66 -8.68
CA ASN A 439 -8.97 -22.51 -8.39
C ASN A 439 -9.82 -23.26 -9.43
N GLU A 440 -10.83 -23.99 -8.97
CA GLU A 440 -11.77 -24.69 -9.87
C GLU A 440 -12.61 -23.72 -10.72
N SER A 441 -12.83 -22.50 -10.20
CA SER A 441 -13.67 -21.48 -10.83
C SER A 441 -12.82 -20.44 -11.58
N PRO A 442 -12.91 -20.38 -12.93
CA PRO A 442 -12.22 -19.36 -13.72
C PRO A 442 -12.73 -17.93 -13.46
N TRP A 443 -13.90 -17.80 -12.80
CA TRP A 443 -14.47 -16.51 -12.40
C TRP A 443 -13.87 -15.98 -11.10
N ARG A 444 -13.30 -16.88 -10.29
CA ARG A 444 -12.65 -16.54 -9.02
C ARG A 444 -11.16 -16.32 -9.23
N ASP A 445 -10.53 -17.12 -10.07
CA ASP A 445 -9.16 -16.89 -10.53
C ASP A 445 -9.03 -17.21 -12.03
N LEU A 446 -8.79 -16.17 -12.84
CA LEU A 446 -8.66 -16.31 -14.29
C LEU A 446 -7.22 -16.61 -14.72
N VAL A 447 -6.21 -16.37 -13.87
CA VAL A 447 -4.80 -16.36 -14.28
C VAL A 447 -4.33 -17.73 -14.80
N PRO A 448 -4.55 -18.85 -14.09
CA PRO A 448 -4.17 -20.18 -14.61
C PRO A 448 -4.90 -20.55 -15.91
N TYR A 449 -6.10 -20.00 -16.12
CA TYR A 449 -6.93 -20.26 -17.31
C TYR A 449 -6.49 -19.49 -18.55
N THR A 450 -5.48 -18.61 -18.43
CA THR A 450 -4.81 -18.04 -19.59
C THR A 450 -3.90 -19.06 -20.29
N ASP A 451 -3.49 -20.13 -19.58
CA ASP A 451 -2.72 -21.22 -20.14
C ASP A 451 -3.62 -22.24 -20.86
N ARG A 452 -3.27 -22.54 -22.11
CA ARG A 452 -3.99 -23.53 -22.93
C ARG A 452 -3.84 -24.94 -22.38
N GLU A 453 -2.76 -25.21 -21.66
CA GLU A 453 -2.48 -26.54 -21.11
C GLU A 453 -3.48 -26.91 -20.00
N LEU A 454 -3.94 -25.93 -19.22
CA LEU A 454 -5.00 -26.13 -18.23
C LEU A 454 -6.36 -26.47 -18.89
N TRP A 455 -6.68 -25.84 -20.03
CA TRP A 455 -7.92 -26.16 -20.75
C TRP A 455 -7.92 -27.56 -21.37
N LYS A 456 -6.74 -28.05 -21.78
CA LYS A 456 -6.59 -29.40 -22.32
C LYS A 456 -6.68 -30.44 -21.21
N SER A 457 -6.09 -30.20 -20.04
CA SER A 457 -6.13 -31.13 -18.91
C SER A 457 -7.54 -31.36 -18.36
N LYS A 458 -8.43 -30.36 -18.42
CA LYS A 458 -9.86 -30.55 -18.08
C LYS A 458 -10.61 -31.50 -19.03
N LYS A 459 -10.09 -31.75 -20.23
CA LYS A 459 -10.75 -32.59 -21.26
C LYS A 459 -10.16 -33.99 -21.36
N ASP A 460 -8.98 -34.22 -20.77
CA ASP A 460 -8.24 -35.48 -20.88
C ASP A 460 -7.59 -35.85 -19.52
N PRO A 461 -8.10 -36.87 -18.83
CA PRO A 461 -7.57 -37.33 -17.55
C PRO A 461 -6.12 -37.81 -17.58
N GLU A 462 -5.62 -38.36 -18.70
CA GLU A 462 -4.21 -38.74 -18.83
C GLU A 462 -3.33 -37.49 -18.99
N TYR A 463 -3.86 -36.45 -19.62
CA TYR A 463 -3.23 -35.13 -19.69
C TYR A 463 -3.16 -34.46 -18.31
N ALA A 464 -4.17 -34.62 -17.46
CA ALA A 464 -4.16 -34.09 -16.10
C ALA A 464 -3.06 -34.71 -15.21
N LYS A 465 -2.72 -35.99 -15.41
CA LYS A 465 -1.64 -36.67 -14.68
C LYS A 465 -0.25 -36.08 -14.98
N ARG A 466 -0.03 -35.56 -16.19
CA ARG A 466 1.22 -34.87 -16.57
C ARG A 466 1.46 -33.59 -15.77
N TYR A 467 0.41 -32.91 -15.34
CA TYR A 467 0.54 -31.63 -14.64
C TYR A 467 0.20 -31.72 -13.15
N ASN A 468 -0.26 -32.88 -12.68
CA ASN A 468 -0.68 -33.12 -11.29
C ASN A 468 -1.49 -31.94 -10.72
N LEU A 469 -2.67 -31.73 -11.30
CA LEU A 469 -3.52 -30.60 -10.98
C LEU A 469 -4.42 -30.89 -9.78
N ILE A 470 -4.41 -29.98 -8.82
CA ILE A 470 -5.33 -29.94 -7.69
C ILE A 470 -6.26 -28.75 -7.89
N PHE A 471 -7.57 -29.03 -7.93
CA PHE A 471 -8.59 -28.00 -8.07
C PHE A 471 -9.18 -27.68 -6.70
N CYS A 472 -8.98 -26.45 -6.23
CA CYS A 472 -9.52 -25.95 -4.98
C CYS A 472 -10.83 -25.18 -5.22
N SER A 473 -11.83 -25.42 -4.37
CA SER A 473 -12.98 -24.53 -4.24
C SER A 473 -12.56 -23.24 -3.53
N SER A 474 -13.19 -22.12 -3.89
CA SER A 474 -12.92 -20.84 -3.22
C SER A 474 -13.46 -20.86 -1.79
N HIS A 475 -12.63 -20.43 -0.83
CA HIS A 475 -13.03 -20.25 0.56
C HIS A 475 -14.01 -19.06 0.69
N PRO A 476 -15.01 -19.11 1.60
CA PRO A 476 -15.95 -17.99 1.81
C PRO A 476 -15.26 -16.67 2.17
N ASP A 477 -14.16 -16.73 2.92
CA ASP A 477 -13.38 -15.56 3.34
C ASP A 477 -12.35 -15.10 2.30
N ALA A 478 -12.24 -15.81 1.17
CA ALA A 478 -11.32 -15.40 0.10
C ALA A 478 -11.88 -14.21 -0.68
N HIS A 479 -10.98 -13.34 -1.13
CA HIS A 479 -11.30 -12.15 -1.92
C HIS A 479 -12.15 -12.47 -3.17
N SER A 480 -12.91 -11.50 -3.67
CA SER A 480 -13.81 -11.69 -4.83
C SER A 480 -13.07 -12.22 -6.07
N PHE A 481 -11.86 -11.70 -6.28
CA PHE A 481 -10.82 -12.26 -7.14
C PHE A 481 -9.79 -12.97 -6.27
N ASP A 482 -9.85 -14.30 -6.24
CA ASP A 482 -9.14 -15.22 -5.36
C ASP A 482 -7.77 -15.61 -5.95
N HIS A 483 -6.96 -14.61 -6.29
CA HIS A 483 -5.62 -14.79 -6.86
C HIS A 483 -4.57 -14.17 -5.94
N ASP A 484 -4.47 -14.75 -4.75
CA ASP A 484 -3.54 -14.34 -3.70
C ASP A 484 -2.85 -15.60 -3.16
N PHE A 485 -1.53 -15.52 -2.96
CA PHE A 485 -0.75 -16.64 -2.43
C PHE A 485 -1.15 -16.98 -0.99
N GLN A 486 -1.56 -15.98 -0.21
CA GLN A 486 -1.98 -16.15 1.19
C GLN A 486 -3.45 -16.58 1.32
N SER A 487 -4.15 -16.78 0.20
CA SER A 487 -5.57 -17.12 0.21
C SER A 487 -5.85 -18.41 1.01
N PRO A 488 -6.86 -18.40 1.90
CA PRO A 488 -7.26 -19.60 2.65
C PRO A 488 -7.74 -20.73 1.73
N SER A 489 -8.13 -20.43 0.49
CA SER A 489 -8.53 -21.43 -0.52
C SER A 489 -7.42 -22.42 -0.86
N TYR A 490 -6.15 -22.01 -0.77
CA TYR A 490 -5.00 -22.83 -1.20
C TYR A 490 -4.19 -23.40 -0.04
N LYS A 491 -4.39 -22.87 1.18
CA LYS A 491 -3.56 -23.16 2.35
C LYS A 491 -3.38 -24.66 2.62
N SER A 492 -4.48 -25.41 2.69
CA SER A 492 -4.43 -26.84 3.02
C SER A 492 -3.66 -27.63 1.97
N GLU A 493 -3.97 -27.41 0.69
CA GLU A 493 -3.33 -28.14 -0.41
C GLU A 493 -1.86 -27.75 -0.57
N LEU A 494 -1.51 -26.48 -0.30
CA LEU A 494 -0.13 -26.00 -0.29
C LEU A 494 0.69 -26.69 0.81
N SER A 495 0.18 -26.68 2.05
CA SER A 495 0.81 -27.38 3.18
C SER A 495 0.95 -28.87 2.88
N ASP A 496 -0.11 -29.52 2.40
CA ASP A 496 -0.09 -30.96 2.10
C ASP A 496 0.87 -31.31 0.96
N ALA A 497 0.93 -30.49 -0.10
CA ALA A 497 1.82 -30.74 -1.23
C ALA A 497 3.29 -30.70 -0.80
N ILE A 498 3.67 -29.73 0.04
CA ILE A 498 5.06 -29.56 0.47
C ILE A 498 5.42 -30.53 1.59
N ASN A 499 4.54 -30.75 2.57
CA ASN A 499 4.80 -31.72 3.65
C ASN A 499 4.94 -33.13 3.10
N LYS A 500 4.14 -33.54 2.10
CA LYS A 500 4.33 -34.84 1.42
C LYS A 500 5.70 -34.99 0.77
N ILE A 501 6.30 -33.90 0.30
CA ILE A 501 7.65 -33.93 -0.29
C ILE A 501 8.69 -34.13 0.82
N ILE A 502 8.52 -33.43 1.94
CA ILE A 502 9.45 -33.48 3.09
C ILE A 502 9.35 -34.84 3.84
N GLU A 503 8.15 -35.28 4.21
CA GLU A 503 7.90 -36.49 5.02
C GLU A 503 8.27 -37.79 4.30
N LYS A 504 8.20 -37.82 2.96
CA LYS A 504 8.54 -39.00 2.16
C LYS A 504 10.01 -39.40 2.28
N ARG A 505 10.88 -38.49 2.76
CA ARG A 505 12.30 -38.73 3.03
C ARG A 505 12.68 -38.86 4.49
N GLU A 506 11.81 -38.49 5.44
CA GLU A 506 12.05 -38.82 6.85
C GLU A 506 11.77 -40.30 7.15
N ASN A 507 10.97 -40.95 6.31
CA ASN A 507 10.59 -42.36 6.40
C ASN A 507 11.37 -43.30 5.45
N GLN A 508 12.31 -42.78 4.66
CA GLN A 508 13.26 -43.54 3.80
C GLN A 508 14.66 -43.43 4.38
#